data_AF-W7DNN8-F1
#
_entry.id   AF-W7DNN8-F1
#
_cell.length_a   1.000
_cell.length_b   1.000
_cell.length_c   1.000
_cell.angle_alpha   90.00
_cell.angle_beta   90.00
_cell.angle_gamma   90.00
#
_symmetry.space_group_name_H-M   'P 1'
#
loop_
_entity.id
_entity.type
_entity.pdbx_description
1 polymer ?
#
loop_
_entity_poly.entity_id
_entity_poly.type
_entity_poly.pdbx_seq_one_letter_code
_entity_poly.pdbx_strand_id
1 'polypeptide(L)'
;MPRIDIGEVRYFVDQFLNESQKLKEALTNYRKAVAKIVADKEIKGDIADSAKDYYQTVHYPIVDTTKACMTDAEEILKKVYHRFS
;
A
#
# COMPACT_ATOMS: atom_id res chain seq x y z
N MET A 1 -11.64 -32.44 11.75
CA MET A 1 -11.00 -31.14 11.42
C MET A 1 -10.30 -31.30 10.08
N PRO A 2 -10.51 -30.40 9.11
CA PRO A 2 -9.71 -30.40 7.88
C PRO A 2 -8.24 -30.21 8.29
N ARG A 3 -7.35 -31.07 7.80
CA ARG A 3 -5.91 -30.83 7.92
C ARG A 3 -5.60 -29.69 6.95
N ILE A 4 -5.29 -28.51 7.49
CA ILE A 4 -4.77 -27.41 6.69
C ILE A 4 -3.49 -27.89 6.02
N ASP A 5 -3.43 -27.85 4.69
CA ASP A 5 -2.22 -28.20 3.97
C ASP A 5 -1.17 -27.10 4.19
N ILE A 6 -0.05 -27.47 4.82
CA ILE A 6 1.06 -26.55 5.10
C ILE A 6 1.62 -25.97 3.79
N GLY A 7 1.59 -26.73 2.69
CA GLY A 7 1.99 -26.27 1.37
C GLY A 7 1.12 -25.13 0.85
N GLU A 8 -0.21 -25.23 1.02
CA GLU A 8 -1.16 -24.17 0.64
C GLU A 8 -0.96 -22.89 1.48
N VAL A 9 -0.69 -23.03 2.79
CA VAL A 9 -0.41 -21.88 3.66
C VAL A 9 0.88 -21.17 3.24
N ARG A 10 1.95 -21.92 2.95
CA ARG A 10 3.23 -21.33 2.50
C ARG A 10 3.06 -20.62 1.17
N TYR A 11 2.42 -21.27 0.20
CA TYR A 11 2.14 -20.68 -1.10
C TYR A 11 1.33 -19.38 -0.97
N PHE A 12 0.27 -19.38 -0.14
CA PHE A 12 -0.52 -18.18 0.12
C PHE A 12 0.32 -17.04 0.72
N VAL A 13 1.14 -17.33 1.74
CA VAL A 13 2.00 -16.31 2.37
C VAL A 13 2.98 -15.72 1.36
N ASP A 14 3.65 -16.56 0.56
CA ASP A 14 4.60 -16.09 -0.45
C ASP A 14 3.92 -15.21 -1.52
N GLN A 15 2.74 -15.61 -2.00
CA GLN A 15 1.95 -14.80 -2.93
C GLN A 15 1.54 -13.47 -2.30
N PHE A 16 1.05 -13.48 -1.06
CA PHE A 16 0.67 -12.26 -0.36
C PHE A 16 1.85 -11.30 -0.22
N LEU A 17 3.02 -11.80 0.20
CA LEU A 17 4.22 -10.96 0.36
C LEU A 17 4.61 -10.33 -0.99
N ASN A 18 4.57 -11.07 -2.08
CA ASN A 18 4.91 -10.57 -3.42
C ASN A 18 3.91 -9.49 -3.90
N GLU A 19 2.62 -9.77 -3.81
CA GLU A 19 1.58 -8.81 -4.26
C GLU A 19 1.53 -7.57 -3.37
N SER A 20 1.76 -7.72 -2.07
CA SER A 20 1.88 -6.59 -1.15
C SER A 20 3.02 -5.64 -1.53
N GLN A 21 4.19 -6.18 -1.93
CA GLN A 21 5.31 -5.35 -2.40
C GLN A 21 4.96 -4.59 -3.68
N LYS A 22 4.35 -5.27 -4.67
CA LYS A 22 3.90 -4.63 -5.91
C LYS A 22 2.89 -3.51 -5.63
N LEU A 23 1.95 -3.72 -4.72
CA LEU A 23 0.98 -2.71 -4.34
C LEU A 23 1.64 -1.50 -3.65
N LYS A 24 2.56 -1.74 -2.71
CA LYS A 24 3.31 -0.65 -2.05
C LYS A 24 4.13 0.17 -3.04
N GLU A 25 4.68 -0.46 -4.07
CA GLU A 25 5.38 0.23 -5.16
C GLU A 25 4.42 1.07 -6.02
N ALA A 26 3.29 0.48 -6.43
CA ALA A 26 2.26 1.19 -7.19
C ALA A 26 1.74 2.43 -6.43
N LEU A 27 1.45 2.30 -5.14
CA LEU A 27 1.03 3.39 -4.26
C LEU A 27 2.11 4.47 -4.12
N THR A 28 3.39 4.07 -4.08
CA THR A 28 4.51 5.01 -4.03
C THR A 28 4.64 5.78 -5.34
N ASN A 29 4.46 5.12 -6.48
CA ASN A 29 4.49 5.76 -7.80
C ASN A 29 3.29 6.71 -7.98
N TYR A 30 2.11 6.29 -7.54
CA TYR A 30 0.93 7.15 -7.50
C TYR A 30 1.19 8.43 -6.68
N ARG A 31 1.71 8.30 -5.45
CA ARG A 31 2.04 9.46 -4.60
C ARG A 31 3.04 10.40 -5.26
N LYS A 32 4.06 9.86 -5.96
CA LYS A 32 5.03 10.66 -6.72
C LYS A 32 4.37 11.43 -7.85
N ALA A 33 3.43 10.83 -8.58
CA ALA A 33 2.71 11.51 -9.66
C ALA A 33 1.85 12.65 -9.12
N VAL A 34 1.10 12.41 -8.03
CA VAL A 34 0.30 13.42 -7.35
C VAL A 34 1.19 14.55 -6.80
N ALA A 35 2.35 14.23 -6.23
CA ALA A 35 3.28 15.24 -5.72
C ALA A 35 3.78 16.20 -6.80
N LYS A 36 3.94 15.74 -8.04
CA LYS A 36 4.27 16.63 -9.17
C LYS A 36 3.15 17.61 -9.46
N ILE A 37 1.90 17.14 -9.45
CA ILE A 37 0.71 17.99 -9.67
C ILE A 37 0.58 19.04 -8.56
N VAL A 38 0.76 18.62 -7.31
CA VAL A 38 0.70 19.52 -6.15
C VAL A 38 1.81 20.58 -6.20
N ALA A 39 3.02 20.19 -6.60
CA ALA A 39 4.18 21.10 -6.67
C ALA A 39 4.18 22.00 -7.92
N ASP A 40 3.35 21.72 -8.93
CA ASP A 40 3.28 22.51 -10.15
C ASP A 40 2.70 23.90 -9.87
N LYS A 41 3.48 24.95 -10.12
CA LYS A 41 3.10 26.34 -9.86
C LYS A 41 2.28 26.97 -10.99
N GLU A 42 2.24 26.34 -12.16
CA GLU A 42 1.45 26.82 -13.31
C GLU A 42 -0.03 26.46 -13.15
N ILE A 43 -0.33 25.34 -12.49
CA ILE A 43 -1.70 24.92 -12.16
C ILE A 43 -2.18 25.74 -10.96
N LYS A 44 -3.03 26.76 -11.20
CA LYS A 44 -3.46 27.74 -10.18
C LYS A 44 -4.91 28.16 -10.32
N GLY A 45 -5.47 28.73 -9.26
CA GLY A 45 -6.87 29.18 -9.18
C GLY A 45 -7.66 28.31 -8.21
N ASP A 46 -8.76 28.84 -7.68
CA ASP A 46 -9.47 28.28 -6.52
C ASP A 46 -9.80 26.77 -6.63
N ILE A 47 -10.23 26.32 -7.82
CA ILE A 47 -10.52 24.90 -8.08
C ILE A 47 -9.24 24.05 -8.06
N ALA A 48 -8.17 24.54 -8.68
CA ALA A 48 -6.88 23.86 -8.69
C ALA A 48 -6.28 23.77 -7.29
N ASP A 49 -6.35 24.86 -6.53
CA ASP A 49 -5.82 24.91 -5.16
C ASP A 49 -6.62 23.99 -4.23
N SER A 50 -7.95 23.95 -4.35
CA SER A 50 -8.81 22.99 -3.64
C SER A 50 -8.50 21.54 -4.02
N ALA A 51 -8.24 21.24 -5.29
CA ALA A 51 -7.86 19.90 -5.72
C ALA A 51 -6.50 19.48 -5.14
N LYS A 52 -5.51 20.39 -5.12
CA LYS A 52 -4.20 20.13 -4.52
C LYS A 52 -4.31 19.88 -3.02
N ASP A 53 -5.10 20.67 -2.31
CA ASP A 53 -5.38 20.47 -0.89
C ASP A 53 -6.04 19.11 -0.65
N TYR A 54 -7.06 18.74 -1.45
CA TYR A 54 -7.70 17.43 -1.38
C TYR A 54 -6.71 16.28 -1.58
N TYR A 55 -5.79 16.38 -2.54
CA TYR A 55 -4.74 15.36 -2.72
C TYR A 55 -3.83 15.23 -1.50
N GLN A 56 -3.43 16.34 -0.88
CA GLN A 56 -2.57 16.33 0.30
C GLN A 56 -3.29 15.83 1.55
N THR A 57 -4.55 16.21 1.74
CA THR A 57 -5.31 15.93 2.98
C THR A 57 -6.04 14.59 2.94
N VAL A 58 -6.39 14.08 1.76
CA VAL A 58 -7.14 12.83 1.62
C VAL A 58 -6.29 11.73 0.99
N HIS A 59 -5.69 11.97 -0.16
CA HIS A 59 -4.98 10.90 -0.88
C HIS A 59 -3.67 10.49 -0.20
N TYR A 60 -2.88 11.44 0.33
CA TYR A 60 -1.63 11.09 1.00
C TYR A 60 -1.83 10.22 2.24
N PRO A 61 -2.76 10.55 3.17
CA PRO A 61 -3.05 9.67 4.30
C PRO A 61 -3.54 8.28 3.86
N ILE A 62 -4.42 8.18 2.86
CA ILE A 62 -4.90 6.87 2.37
C ILE A 62 -3.73 6.02 1.86
N VAL A 63 -2.82 6.61 1.09
CA VAL A 63 -1.61 5.91 0.61
C VAL A 63 -0.75 5.44 1.78
N ASP A 64 -0.50 6.31 2.77
CA ASP A 64 0.36 5.99 3.91
C ASP A 64 -0.27 4.89 4.79
N THR A 65 -1.55 5.04 5.14
CA THR A 65 -2.29 4.06 5.92
C THR A 65 -2.36 2.71 5.19
N THR A 66 -2.63 2.70 3.88
CA THR A 66 -2.67 1.44 3.12
C THR A 66 -1.32 0.74 3.16
N LYS A 67 -0.22 1.46 2.96
CA LYS A 67 1.14 0.88 3.03
C LYS A 67 1.47 0.36 4.45
N ALA A 68 1.02 1.05 5.49
CA ALA A 68 1.19 0.62 6.87
C ALA A 68 0.42 -0.68 7.13
N CYS A 69 -0.86 -0.73 6.78
CA CYS A 69 -1.69 -1.93 6.93
C CYS A 69 -1.10 -3.14 6.18
N MET A 70 -0.56 -2.93 4.97
CA MET A 70 0.14 -3.98 4.24
C MET A 70 1.37 -4.48 4.98
N THR A 71 2.17 -3.57 5.56
CA THR A 71 3.36 -3.94 6.34
C THR A 71 2.99 -4.74 7.59
N ASP A 72 1.95 -4.32 8.32
CA ASP A 72 1.46 -5.04 9.49
C ASP A 72 0.98 -6.45 9.12
N ALA A 73 0.25 -6.58 8.00
CA ALA A 73 -0.21 -7.87 7.50
C ALA A 73 0.96 -8.79 7.11
N GLU A 74 1.99 -8.26 6.44
CA GLU A 74 3.21 -9.01 6.13
C GLU A 74 3.90 -9.54 7.39
N GLU A 75 4.01 -8.74 8.45
CA GLU A 75 4.62 -9.16 9.71
C GLU A 75 3.83 -10.27 10.41
N ILE A 76 2.50 -10.16 10.42
CA ILE A 76 1.61 -11.18 10.98
C ILE A 76 1.77 -12.49 10.20
N LEU A 77 1.74 -12.43 8.87
CA LEU A 77 1.85 -13.61 8.01
C LEU A 77 3.23 -14.27 8.08
N LYS A 78 4.31 -13.47 8.18
CA LYS A 78 5.66 -14.00 8.41
C LYS A 78 5.76 -14.75 9.74
N LYS A 79 5.13 -14.27 10.81
CA LYS A 79 5.08 -14.98 12.11
C LYS A 79 4.33 -16.31 12.00
N VAL A 80 3.23 -16.34 11.25
CA VAL A 80 2.47 -17.56 10.95
C VAL A 80 3.35 -18.55 10.19
N TYR A 81 4.03 -18.10 9.14
CA TYR A 81 4.95 -18.92 8.35
C TYR A 81 6.05 -19.59 9.21
N HIS A 82 6.73 -18.82 10.06
CA HIS A 82 7.79 -19.33 10.94
C HIS A 82 7.30 -20.34 11.99
N ARG A 83 6.01 -20.33 12.32
CA ARG A 83 5.41 -21.32 13.23
C ARG A 83 5.17 -22.66 12.54
N PHE A 84 5.11 -22.68 11.20
CA PHE A 84 4.87 -23.86 10.38
C PHE A 84 6.12 -24.33 9.60
N SER A 85 7.28 -23.71 9.85
CA SER A 85 8.61 -24.07 9.32
C SER A 85 9.40 -24.86 10.35
#